data_AF-A0A924RK74-F1
#
_entry.id   AF-A0A924RK74-F1
#
_cell.length_a   1.000
_cell.length_b   1.000
_cell.length_c   1.000
_cell.angle_alpha   90.00
_cell.angle_beta   90.00
_cell.angle_gamma   90.00
#
_symmetry.space_group_name_H-M   'P 1'
#
loop_
_entity.id
_entity.type
_entity.pdbx_description
1 polymer ?
#
loop_
_entity_poly.entity_id
_entity_poly.type
_entity_poly.pdbx_seq_one_letter_code
_entity_poly.pdbx_strand_id
1 'polypeptide(L)'
;MKTKIALLFFIILLMNFKCKNQDDPGKSVIKTNELCDEYTSLPDGSPEQEVWVRAHSENLCDGQLFACVLTNHRIDAVTFNTMKKDYWQSKPEIITKKTWREVSSFINTLDCGNEYLGFDINGDTINRFRKINGYTQNETCYSVPLFKAIDLINNGLKDSDIFEFVLGKNSQNNTIVLFSINGQIGQQYYDLTTDPMFTFSSFLNK
;
A
#
# COMPACT_ATOMS: atom_id res chain seq x y z
N MET A 1 -6.14 -63.45 34.29
CA MET A 1 -7.48 -63.62 34.88
C MET A 1 -7.67 -62.52 35.91
N LYS A 2 -8.72 -61.69 35.75
CA LYS A 2 -9.18 -60.58 36.63
C LYS A 2 -8.31 -59.31 36.66
N THR A 3 -8.77 -58.05 36.71
CA THR A 3 -9.99 -57.30 36.32
C THR A 3 -9.59 -55.80 36.41
N LYS A 4 -9.98 -54.98 35.41
CA LYS A 4 -10.28 -53.53 35.37
C LYS A 4 -9.65 -52.56 36.41
N ILE A 5 -9.15 -51.41 35.93
CA ILE A 5 -9.73 -50.05 36.20
C ILE A 5 -9.31 -49.13 35.04
N ALA A 6 -10.32 -48.70 34.28
CA ALA A 6 -10.29 -47.51 33.46
C ALA A 6 -10.91 -46.38 34.29
N LEU A 7 -10.21 -45.25 34.44
CA LEU A 7 -10.74 -43.88 34.44
C LEU A 7 -9.70 -42.92 35.05
N LEU A 8 -9.16 -42.01 34.25
CA LEU A 8 -9.03 -40.62 34.69
C LEU A 8 -9.31 -39.73 33.48
N PHE A 9 -10.61 -39.50 33.33
CA PHE A 9 -11.20 -38.42 32.54
C PHE A 9 -10.81 -37.06 33.15
N PHE A 10 -10.86 -36.02 32.32
CA PHE A 10 -11.10 -34.62 32.69
C PHE A 10 -9.97 -33.84 33.40
N ILE A 11 -8.98 -33.39 32.61
CA ILE A 11 -8.43 -32.02 32.76
C ILE A 11 -8.39 -31.36 31.36
N ILE A 12 -9.56 -31.25 30.75
CA ILE A 12 -9.89 -30.13 29.86
C ILE A 12 -10.94 -29.35 30.64
N LEU A 13 -10.51 -28.31 31.36
CA LEU A 13 -11.21 -27.04 31.56
C LEU A 13 -10.48 -26.22 32.63
N LEU A 14 -10.35 -24.91 32.39
CA LEU A 14 -9.97 -23.85 33.34
C LEU A 14 -8.48 -23.45 33.43
N MET A 15 -7.84 -23.23 32.28
CA MET A 15 -7.00 -22.02 32.15
C MET A 15 -7.53 -21.13 31.02
N ASN A 16 -8.73 -20.61 31.26
CA ASN A 16 -9.18 -19.35 30.71
C ASN A 16 -8.63 -18.22 31.61
N PHE A 17 -7.56 -17.57 31.17
CA PHE A 17 -7.43 -16.13 31.30
C PHE A 17 -6.92 -15.63 29.94
N LYS A 18 -7.86 -15.46 29.00
CA LYS A 18 -8.22 -14.13 28.49
C LYS A 18 -7.01 -13.28 28.09
N CYS A 19 -6.53 -13.47 26.86
CA CYS A 19 -6.40 -12.33 25.96
C CYS A 19 -7.60 -12.40 25.00
N LYS A 20 -8.77 -12.09 25.56
CA LYS A 20 -9.86 -11.62 24.74
C LYS A 20 -9.48 -10.17 24.43
N ASN A 21 -8.72 -9.93 23.36
CA ASN A 21 -8.84 -8.64 22.68
C ASN A 21 -10.25 -8.64 22.09
N GLN A 22 -11.23 -8.31 22.94
CA GLN A 22 -12.32 -7.48 22.44
C GLN A 22 -11.64 -6.16 22.11
N ASP A 23 -11.10 -6.08 20.90
CA ASP A 23 -11.12 -4.80 20.21
C ASP A 23 -12.60 -4.44 20.19
N ASP A 24 -12.95 -3.51 21.05
CA ASP A 24 -14.26 -2.88 21.05
C ASP A 24 -14.38 -2.27 19.65
N PRO A 25 -15.23 -2.84 18.76
CA PRO A 25 -15.26 -2.42 17.36
C PRO A 25 -15.61 -0.93 17.24
N GLY A 26 -16.20 -0.33 18.28
CA GLY A 26 -16.42 1.12 18.37
C GLY A 26 -15.16 1.94 18.68
N LYS A 27 -14.23 1.47 19.52
CA LYS A 27 -13.03 2.25 19.89
C LYS A 27 -11.92 2.20 18.84
N SER A 28 -11.74 1.06 18.19
CA SER A 28 -10.72 0.90 17.14
C SER A 28 -11.05 1.77 15.93
N VAL A 29 -12.31 1.83 15.52
CA VAL A 29 -12.76 2.57 14.32
C VAL A 29 -12.71 4.08 14.53
N ILE A 30 -13.09 4.58 15.72
CA ILE A 30 -13.01 6.02 16.05
C ILE A 30 -11.55 6.49 16.02
N LYS A 31 -10.62 5.71 16.57
CA LYS A 31 -9.19 6.04 16.56
C LYS A 31 -8.57 6.04 15.16
N THR A 32 -8.99 5.13 14.27
CA THR A 32 -8.55 5.11 12.86
C THR A 32 -8.98 6.37 12.11
N ASN A 33 -10.22 6.83 12.32
CA ASN A 33 -10.71 8.03 11.65
C ASN A 33 -9.97 9.29 12.12
N GLU A 34 -9.76 9.46 13.43
CA GLU A 34 -8.99 10.59 13.98
C GLU A 34 -7.56 10.63 13.43
N LEU A 35 -6.92 9.46 13.29
CA LEU A 35 -5.58 9.34 12.71
C LEU A 35 -5.57 9.65 11.21
N CYS A 36 -6.57 9.20 10.44
CA CYS A 36 -6.68 9.59 9.03
C CYS A 36 -6.94 11.09 8.85
N ASP A 37 -7.78 11.68 9.70
CA ASP A 37 -8.07 13.12 9.66
C ASP A 37 -6.82 13.94 9.98
N GLU A 38 -6.02 13.51 10.97
CA GLU A 38 -4.70 14.09 11.23
C GLU A 38 -3.81 14.02 9.99
N TYR A 39 -3.64 12.83 9.39
CA TYR A 39 -2.78 12.64 8.23
C TYR A 39 -3.20 13.47 7.00
N THR A 40 -4.50 13.48 6.68
CA THR A 40 -5.06 14.22 5.53
C THR A 40 -5.06 15.74 5.74
N SER A 41 -4.91 16.20 6.98
CA SER A 41 -4.74 17.62 7.29
C SER A 41 -3.30 18.13 7.12
N LEU A 42 -2.32 17.23 7.02
CA LEU A 42 -0.91 17.60 6.82
C LEU A 42 -0.68 18.03 5.36
N PRO A 43 0.17 19.04 5.10
CA PRO A 43 0.48 19.43 3.73
C PRO A 43 1.15 18.28 2.96
N ASP A 44 0.72 18.06 1.72
CA ASP A 44 1.26 16.99 0.88
C ASP A 44 2.76 17.14 0.65
N GLY A 45 3.51 16.04 0.83
CA GLY A 45 4.96 15.99 0.69
C GLY A 45 5.72 16.77 1.77
N SER A 46 5.07 17.13 2.88
CA SER A 46 5.71 17.86 3.98
C SER A 46 6.54 16.96 4.91
N PRO A 47 7.58 17.49 5.58
CA PRO A 47 8.30 16.76 6.62
C PRO A 47 7.39 16.23 7.75
N GLU A 48 6.32 16.95 8.07
CA GLU A 48 5.33 16.55 9.07
C GLU A 48 4.59 15.28 8.63
N GLN A 49 4.21 15.21 7.34
CA GLN A 49 3.59 14.03 6.76
C GLN A 49 4.54 12.82 6.83
N GLU A 50 5.84 13.02 6.57
CA GLU A 50 6.86 11.97 6.72
C GLU A 50 7.04 11.51 8.18
N VAL A 51 7.05 12.45 9.15
CA VAL A 51 7.12 12.11 10.59
C VAL A 51 5.90 11.31 11.01
N TRP A 52 4.71 11.71 10.56
CA TRP A 52 3.47 11.02 10.89
C TRP A 52 3.45 9.59 10.34
N VAL A 53 3.82 9.40 9.07
CA VAL A 53 3.91 8.06 8.46
C VAL A 53 4.86 7.17 9.26
N ARG A 54 6.03 7.69 9.66
CA ARG A 54 6.99 6.92 10.48
C ARG A 54 6.39 6.47 11.80
N ALA A 55 5.74 7.39 12.51
CA ALA A 55 5.12 7.13 13.80
C ALA A 55 3.99 6.09 13.73
N HIS A 56 3.38 5.92 12.55
CA HIS A 56 2.25 5.02 12.33
C HIS A 56 2.53 3.89 11.33
N SER A 57 3.80 3.64 11.00
CA SER A 57 4.22 2.67 9.99
C SER A 57 3.71 1.25 10.26
N GLU A 58 3.73 0.79 11.51
CA GLU A 58 3.15 -0.50 11.91
C GLU A 58 1.65 -0.57 11.60
N ASN A 59 0.88 0.46 11.97
CA ASN A 59 -0.56 0.52 11.73
C ASN A 59 -0.91 0.60 10.23
N LEU A 60 -0.07 1.29 9.44
CA LEU A 60 -0.18 1.33 7.98
C LEU A 60 0.09 -0.06 7.37
N CYS A 61 1.10 -0.75 7.88
CA CYS A 61 1.52 -2.07 7.42
C CYS A 61 0.56 -3.21 7.78
N ASP A 62 -0.11 -3.10 8.92
CA ASP A 62 -1.15 -4.03 9.38
C ASP A 62 -2.53 -3.69 8.80
N GLY A 63 -2.62 -2.64 7.99
CA GLY A 63 -3.85 -2.22 7.32
C GLY A 63 -4.82 -1.45 8.22
N GLN A 64 -4.53 -1.18 9.50
CA GLN A 64 -5.44 -0.43 10.36
C GLN A 64 -5.73 1.00 9.87
N LEU A 65 -4.82 1.57 9.07
CA LEU A 65 -4.90 2.91 8.50
C LEU A 65 -4.98 2.90 6.96
N PHE A 66 -5.41 1.79 6.35
CA PHE A 66 -5.41 1.62 4.89
C PHE A 66 -6.24 2.69 4.16
N ALA A 67 -7.33 3.17 4.79
CA ALA A 67 -8.20 4.18 4.22
C ALA A 67 -7.50 5.55 4.04
N CYS A 68 -6.59 5.89 4.95
CA CYS A 68 -5.82 7.13 4.86
C CYS A 68 -4.87 7.10 3.65
N VAL A 69 -4.18 5.97 3.46
CA VAL A 69 -3.25 5.76 2.34
C VAL A 69 -3.96 5.89 0.99
N LEU A 70 -5.13 5.28 0.85
CA LEU A 70 -5.87 5.32 -0.40
C LEU A 70 -6.37 6.71 -0.77
N THR A 71 -6.74 7.53 0.22
CA THR A 71 -7.24 8.90 -0.02
C THR A 71 -6.20 9.76 -0.75
N ASN A 72 -4.92 9.53 -0.44
CA ASN A 72 -3.83 10.33 -0.99
C ASN A 72 -3.41 9.88 -2.40
N HIS A 73 -3.47 8.58 -2.69
CA HIS A 73 -3.01 8.02 -3.97
C HIS A 73 -4.09 7.88 -5.03
N ARG A 74 -5.35 7.78 -4.61
CA ARG A 74 -6.44 7.52 -5.54
C ARG A 74 -6.80 8.81 -6.27
N ILE A 75 -6.66 8.79 -7.58
CA ILE A 75 -7.08 9.87 -8.45
C ILE A 75 -8.30 9.49 -9.27
N ASP A 76 -8.99 10.49 -9.81
CA ASP A 76 -10.09 10.26 -10.72
C ASP A 76 -9.59 9.89 -12.14
N ALA A 77 -10.49 9.34 -12.95
CA ALA A 77 -10.17 8.91 -14.31
C ALA A 77 -9.76 10.07 -15.25
N VAL A 78 -10.29 11.27 -15.03
CA VAL A 78 -9.98 12.45 -15.85
C VAL A 78 -8.55 12.89 -15.58
N THR A 79 -8.16 12.97 -14.31
CA THR A 79 -6.80 13.26 -13.86
C THR A 79 -5.82 12.24 -14.43
N PHE A 80 -6.10 10.93 -14.25
CA PHE A 80 -5.26 9.85 -14.78
C PHE A 80 -5.08 9.96 -16.30
N ASN A 81 -6.16 10.14 -17.05
CA ASN A 81 -6.10 10.24 -18.50
C ASN A 81 -5.41 11.52 -18.97
N THR A 82 -5.50 12.62 -18.23
CA THR A 82 -4.80 13.87 -18.53
C THR A 82 -3.29 13.68 -18.38
N MET A 83 -2.85 13.17 -17.22
CA MET A 83 -1.43 12.88 -16.94
C MET A 83 -0.83 11.93 -17.97
N LYS A 84 -1.59 10.90 -18.36
CA LYS A 84 -1.20 9.95 -19.42
C LYS A 84 -1.09 10.65 -20.78
N LYS A 85 -2.11 11.42 -21.17
CA LYS A 85 -2.12 12.17 -22.43
C LYS A 85 -0.97 13.18 -22.52
N ASP A 86 -0.61 13.83 -21.42
CA ASP A 86 0.48 14.81 -21.39
C ASP A 86 1.86 14.16 -21.63
N TYR A 87 2.02 12.90 -21.23
CA TYR A 87 3.21 12.11 -21.53
C TYR A 87 3.23 11.61 -22.98
N TRP A 88 2.16 10.91 -23.39
CA TRP A 88 2.13 10.20 -24.68
C TRP A 88 1.78 11.10 -25.86
N GLN A 89 1.07 12.20 -25.63
CA GLN A 89 0.58 13.13 -26.66
C GLN A 89 -0.20 12.40 -27.76
N SER A 90 0.38 12.30 -28.96
CA SER A 90 -0.18 11.59 -30.10
C SER A 90 0.43 10.19 -30.33
N LYS A 91 1.42 9.79 -29.51
CA LYS A 91 2.06 8.48 -29.63
C LYS A 91 1.17 7.38 -29.02
N PRO A 92 1.23 6.16 -29.56
CA PRO A 92 0.59 5.01 -28.92
C PRO A 92 1.16 4.76 -27.53
N GLU A 93 0.28 4.54 -26.56
CA GLU A 93 0.64 4.25 -25.18
C GLU A 93 1.19 2.82 -25.03
N ILE A 94 2.23 2.66 -24.21
CA ILE A 94 2.74 1.33 -23.81
C ILE A 94 2.24 1.04 -22.40
N ILE A 95 1.37 0.03 -22.28
CA ILE A 95 0.81 -0.42 -21.00
C ILE A 95 1.50 -1.70 -20.58
N THR A 96 2.06 -1.71 -19.37
CA THR A 96 2.65 -2.88 -18.74
C THR A 96 1.63 -3.51 -17.80
N LYS A 97 1.20 -4.73 -18.12
CA LYS A 97 0.23 -5.47 -17.31
C LYS A 97 0.93 -6.40 -16.34
N LYS A 98 0.49 -6.40 -15.09
CA LYS A 98 0.98 -7.27 -14.03
C LYS A 98 -0.19 -7.84 -13.26
N THR A 99 -0.10 -9.13 -12.96
CA THR A 99 -1.09 -9.78 -12.10
C THR A 99 -0.90 -9.36 -10.65
N TRP A 100 -1.97 -9.42 -9.85
CA TRP A 100 -1.86 -9.23 -8.41
C TRP A 100 -0.88 -10.22 -7.81
N ARG A 101 -0.82 -11.46 -8.30
CA ARG A 101 0.20 -12.43 -7.87
C ARG A 101 1.62 -11.89 -8.05
N GLU A 102 1.93 -11.28 -9.19
CA GLU A 102 3.27 -10.71 -9.42
C GLU A 102 3.55 -9.51 -8.51
N VAL A 103 2.57 -8.61 -8.36
CA VAL A 103 2.68 -7.43 -7.49
C VAL A 103 2.84 -7.86 -6.03
N SER A 104 1.93 -8.70 -5.53
CA SER A 104 1.92 -9.19 -4.15
C SER A 104 3.19 -9.99 -3.82
N SER A 105 3.63 -10.86 -4.73
CA SER A 105 4.88 -11.60 -4.55
C SER A 105 6.08 -10.66 -4.43
N PHE A 106 6.11 -9.57 -5.19
CA PHE A 106 7.18 -8.59 -5.12
C PHE A 106 7.13 -7.77 -3.82
N ILE A 107 5.99 -7.15 -3.50
CA ILE A 107 5.86 -6.30 -2.30
C ILE A 107 6.04 -7.10 -1.00
N ASN A 108 5.74 -8.39 -0.99
CA ASN A 108 6.00 -9.26 0.16
C ASN A 108 7.48 -9.54 0.41
N THR A 109 8.37 -9.17 -0.52
CA THR A 109 9.83 -9.19 -0.31
C THR A 109 10.37 -7.88 0.27
N LEU A 110 9.53 -6.85 0.36
CA LEU A 110 9.92 -5.52 0.81
C LEU A 110 9.63 -5.34 2.30
N ASP A 111 10.50 -4.62 3.00
CA ASP A 111 10.20 -4.06 4.32
C ASP A 111 9.12 -2.98 4.17
N CYS A 112 7.94 -3.26 4.71
CA CYS A 112 6.75 -2.44 4.54
C CYS A 112 6.91 -0.97 4.99
N GLY A 113 7.76 -0.70 5.98
CA GLY A 113 7.99 0.67 6.45
C GLY A 113 9.12 1.40 5.73
N ASN A 114 10.07 0.65 5.15
CA ASN A 114 11.38 1.20 4.74
C ASN A 114 11.68 1.01 3.25
N GLU A 115 10.93 0.20 2.54
CA GLU A 115 11.21 -0.18 1.15
C GLU A 115 9.98 -0.02 0.25
N TYR A 116 10.25 0.34 -1.01
CA TYR A 116 9.25 0.76 -1.98
C TYR A 116 9.33 -0.06 -3.26
N LEU A 117 8.17 -0.22 -3.91
CA LEU A 117 8.09 -0.73 -5.26
C LEU A 117 8.42 0.42 -6.22
N GLY A 118 9.59 0.32 -6.84
CA GLY A 118 10.01 1.14 -7.97
C GLY A 118 9.96 0.40 -9.30
N PHE A 119 10.42 1.07 -10.35
CA PHE A 119 10.41 0.54 -11.71
C PHE A 119 11.75 0.72 -12.41
N ASP A 120 12.17 -0.30 -13.16
CA ASP A 120 13.22 -0.13 -14.18
C ASP A 120 12.56 0.25 -15.50
N ILE A 121 12.84 1.47 -15.95
CA ILE A 121 12.27 2.07 -17.16
C ILE A 121 13.36 2.15 -18.23
N ASN A 122 13.09 1.64 -19.43
CA ASN A 122 13.96 1.79 -20.59
C ASN A 122 13.20 2.47 -21.74
N GLY A 123 13.56 3.72 -22.03
CA GLY A 123 12.76 4.58 -22.90
C GLY A 123 11.35 4.74 -22.34
N ASP A 124 10.34 4.39 -23.13
CA ASP A 124 8.93 4.51 -22.75
C ASP A 124 8.35 3.18 -22.19
N THR A 125 9.19 2.20 -21.85
CA THR A 125 8.77 0.86 -21.41
C THR A 125 9.14 0.58 -19.95
N ILE A 126 8.18 0.09 -19.17
CA ILE A 126 8.37 -0.39 -17.80
C ILE A 126 8.75 -1.89 -17.87
N ASN A 127 10.01 -2.22 -17.57
CA ASN A 127 10.52 -3.59 -17.75
C ASN A 127 10.25 -4.50 -16.57
N ARG A 128 10.53 -4.03 -15.35
CA ARG A 128 10.41 -4.81 -14.12
C ARG A 128 10.24 -3.92 -12.90
N PHE A 129 9.70 -4.52 -11.85
CA PHE A 129 9.76 -3.92 -10.51
C PHE A 129 11.19 -3.94 -9.99
N ARG A 130 11.54 -2.93 -9.20
CA ARG A 130 12.79 -2.86 -8.46
C ARG A 130 12.53 -2.36 -7.06
N LYS A 131 13.43 -2.72 -6.15
CA LYS A 131 13.40 -2.24 -4.78
C LYS A 131 14.01 -0.85 -4.70
N ILE A 132 13.38 0.04 -3.94
CA ILE A 132 13.94 1.34 -3.58
C ILE A 132 14.00 1.39 -2.04
N ASN A 133 15.18 1.75 -1.51
CA ASN A 133 15.38 1.90 -0.08
C ASN A 133 15.05 3.33 0.33
N GLY A 134 13.99 3.50 1.11
CA GLY A 134 13.42 4.80 1.43
C GLY A 134 12.72 5.46 0.24
N TYR A 135 11.85 6.40 0.56
CA TYR A 135 11.33 7.42 -0.33
C TYR A 135 12.42 8.13 -1.10
N THR A 136 12.07 8.47 -2.32
CA THR A 136 12.75 9.49 -3.07
C THR A 136 11.75 10.23 -3.94
N GLN A 137 11.94 11.55 -4.05
CA GLN A 137 11.19 12.38 -5.00
C GLN A 137 11.78 12.33 -6.42
N ASN A 138 12.94 11.70 -6.59
CA ASN A 138 13.66 11.69 -7.87
C ASN A 138 13.09 10.65 -8.85
N GLU A 139 12.28 9.71 -8.37
CA GLU A 139 11.69 8.66 -9.18
C GLU A 139 10.38 8.17 -8.58
N THR A 140 9.61 7.46 -9.39
CA THR A 140 8.36 6.84 -8.96
C THR A 140 8.61 5.65 -8.05
N CYS A 141 8.13 5.73 -6.81
CA CYS A 141 8.19 4.65 -5.82
C CYS A 141 6.86 4.56 -5.04
N TYR A 142 6.25 3.38 -5.01
CA TYR A 142 4.98 3.14 -4.31
C TYR A 142 5.19 2.37 -3.01
N SER A 143 4.51 2.80 -1.96
CA SER A 143 4.56 2.15 -0.65
C SER A 143 3.90 0.77 -0.62
N VAL A 144 4.40 -0.14 0.22
CA VAL A 144 3.76 -1.45 0.47
C VAL A 144 2.36 -1.30 1.06
N PRO A 145 2.11 -0.40 2.04
CA PRO A 145 0.77 -0.14 2.56
C PRO A 145 -0.27 0.21 1.50
N LEU A 146 0.10 0.94 0.43
CA LEU A 146 -0.83 1.26 -0.66
C LEU A 146 -1.41 -0.01 -1.29
N PHE A 147 -0.55 -0.95 -1.69
CA PHE A 147 -1.01 -2.18 -2.33
C PHE A 147 -1.82 -3.07 -1.39
N LYS A 148 -1.44 -3.14 -0.11
CA LYS A 148 -2.24 -3.83 0.92
C LYS A 148 -3.62 -3.18 1.08
N ALA A 149 -3.69 -1.85 1.02
CA ALA A 149 -4.95 -1.12 1.10
C ALA A 149 -5.86 -1.40 -0.10
N ILE A 150 -5.29 -1.46 -1.30
CA ILE A 150 -6.01 -1.81 -2.53
C ILE A 150 -6.57 -3.23 -2.45
N ASP A 151 -5.79 -4.18 -1.92
CA ASP A 151 -6.25 -5.56 -1.69
C ASP A 151 -7.46 -5.61 -0.74
N LEU A 152 -7.38 -4.90 0.39
CA LEU A 152 -8.44 -4.86 1.40
C LEU A 152 -9.75 -4.26 0.89
N ILE A 153 -9.73 -3.11 0.20
CA ILE A 153 -10.96 -2.48 -0.31
C ILE A 153 -11.64 -3.27 -1.41
N ASN A 154 -10.89 -4.15 -2.08
CA ASN A 154 -11.41 -5.05 -3.09
C ASN A 154 -11.89 -6.38 -2.49
N ASN A 155 -12.00 -6.47 -1.16
CA ASN A 155 -12.37 -7.68 -0.41
C ASN A 155 -11.45 -8.87 -0.72
N GLY A 156 -10.16 -8.60 -0.93
CA GLY A 156 -9.19 -9.58 -1.40
C GLY A 156 -9.18 -9.65 -2.92
N LEU A 157 -8.09 -9.17 -3.51
CA LEU A 157 -7.79 -9.34 -4.92
C LEU A 157 -7.44 -10.79 -5.22
N LYS A 158 -7.88 -11.25 -6.38
CA LYS A 158 -7.51 -12.56 -6.91
C LYS A 158 -6.13 -12.44 -7.53
N ASP A 159 -5.36 -13.53 -7.45
CA ASP A 159 -4.06 -13.65 -8.12
C ASP A 159 -4.07 -13.21 -9.59
N SER A 160 -5.19 -13.41 -10.29
CA SER A 160 -5.36 -13.07 -11.72
C SER A 160 -5.76 -11.62 -11.99
N ASP A 161 -6.09 -10.83 -10.96
CA ASP A 161 -6.51 -9.44 -11.15
C ASP A 161 -5.34 -8.63 -11.71
N ILE A 162 -5.63 -7.72 -12.66
CA ILE A 162 -4.61 -7.07 -13.47
C ILE A 162 -4.43 -5.62 -13.04
N PHE A 163 -3.19 -5.28 -12.70
CA PHE A 163 -2.67 -3.93 -12.62
C PHE A 163 -2.14 -3.52 -13.99
N GLU A 164 -2.57 -2.36 -14.47
CA GLU A 164 -2.08 -1.73 -15.69
C GLU A 164 -1.22 -0.53 -15.31
N PHE A 165 0.10 -0.67 -15.50
CA PHE A 165 1.08 0.39 -15.28
C PHE A 165 1.39 1.11 -16.59
N VAL A 166 1.48 2.44 -16.53
CA VAL A 166 1.72 3.29 -17.71
C VAL A 166 2.51 4.53 -17.30
N LEU A 167 3.31 5.08 -18.21
CA LEU A 167 4.00 6.35 -17.96
C LEU A 167 3.03 7.54 -18.12
N GLY A 168 3.20 8.54 -17.26
CA GLY A 168 2.44 9.78 -17.23
C GLY A 168 3.32 10.96 -16.84
N LYS A 169 2.75 12.17 -16.88
CA LYS A 169 3.36 13.37 -16.34
C LYS A 169 2.55 13.93 -15.19
N ASN A 170 3.23 14.30 -14.11
CA ASN A 170 2.59 15.01 -13.00
C ASN A 170 2.47 16.52 -13.30
N SER A 171 1.84 17.26 -12.38
CA SER A 171 1.66 18.73 -12.48
C SER A 171 2.97 19.52 -12.58
N GLN A 172 4.08 18.94 -12.15
CA GLN A 172 5.43 19.51 -12.23
C GLN A 172 6.17 19.10 -13.53
N ASN A 173 5.47 18.46 -14.47
CA ASN A 173 6.02 17.95 -15.73
C ASN A 173 7.10 16.85 -15.56
N ASN A 174 7.17 16.24 -14.37
CA ASN A 174 8.03 15.08 -14.11
C ASN A 174 7.38 13.82 -14.67
N THR A 175 8.19 12.93 -15.24
CA THR A 175 7.74 11.61 -15.67
C THR A 175 7.50 10.75 -14.43
N ILE A 176 6.31 10.16 -14.36
CA ILE A 176 5.95 9.22 -13.31
C ILE A 176 5.35 7.95 -13.90
N VAL A 177 5.32 6.87 -13.14
CA VAL A 177 4.41 5.74 -13.43
C VAL A 177 3.06 6.07 -12.80
N LEU A 178 2.00 5.76 -13.52
CA LEU A 178 0.63 5.71 -13.06
C LEU A 178 0.21 4.24 -13.08
N PHE A 179 -0.76 3.86 -12.26
CA PHE A 179 -1.38 2.56 -12.43
C PHE A 179 -2.89 2.58 -12.23
N SER A 180 -3.55 1.61 -12.87
CA SER A 180 -4.95 1.33 -12.64
C SER A 180 -5.17 -0.16 -12.36
N ILE A 181 -6.25 -0.48 -11.68
CA ILE A 181 -6.69 -1.84 -11.43
C ILE A 181 -8.19 -1.92 -11.68
N ASN A 182 -8.63 -2.97 -12.35
CA ASN A 182 -10.04 -3.29 -12.47
C ASN A 182 -10.39 -4.38 -11.43
N GLY A 183 -10.72 -3.94 -10.22
CA GLY A 183 -11.05 -4.82 -9.11
C GLY A 183 -12.55 -5.06 -8.96
N GLN A 184 -12.97 -5.58 -7.80
CA GLN A 184 -14.38 -5.88 -7.53
C GLN A 184 -15.25 -4.63 -7.45
N ILE A 185 -14.66 -3.50 -7.07
CA ILE A 185 -15.36 -2.21 -6.91
C ILE A 185 -15.23 -1.30 -8.16
N GLY A 186 -14.90 -1.91 -9.30
CA GLY A 186 -14.71 -1.23 -10.58
C GLY A 186 -13.28 -0.75 -10.79
N GLN A 187 -13.08 0.04 -11.84
CA GLN A 187 -11.75 0.53 -12.19
C GLN A 187 -11.32 1.68 -11.28
N GLN A 188 -10.11 1.56 -10.75
CA GLN A 188 -9.49 2.49 -9.83
C GLN A 188 -8.17 2.97 -10.43
N TYR A 189 -7.83 4.24 -10.18
CA TYR A 189 -6.68 4.91 -10.76
C TYR A 189 -5.83 5.50 -9.64
N TYR A 190 -4.51 5.39 -9.77
CA TYR A 190 -3.57 5.77 -8.73
C TYR A 190 -2.37 6.50 -9.32
N ASP A 191 -1.87 7.46 -8.54
CA ASP A 191 -0.61 8.16 -8.79
C ASP A 191 0.22 8.34 -7.51
N LEU A 192 1.33 9.06 -7.65
CA LEU A 192 2.31 9.33 -6.59
C LEU A 192 2.27 10.76 -6.06
N THR A 193 1.24 11.55 -6.38
CA THR A 193 1.31 13.00 -6.22
C THR A 193 1.51 13.43 -4.76
N THR A 194 1.36 12.51 -3.80
CA THR A 194 1.41 12.75 -2.37
C THR A 194 2.07 11.64 -1.52
N ASP A 195 2.76 10.63 -2.09
CA ASP A 195 3.30 9.50 -1.28
C ASP A 195 4.52 9.98 -0.51
N PRO A 196 4.51 10.12 0.82
CA PRO A 196 5.65 10.61 1.60
C PRO A 196 6.23 9.45 2.39
N MET A 197 6.35 8.26 1.78
CA MET A 197 6.78 7.12 2.53
C MET A 197 8.32 7.00 2.43
N PHE A 198 8.99 7.63 3.42
CA PHE A 198 10.37 7.47 3.96
C PHE A 198 11.63 8.15 3.36
N THR A 199 11.90 9.45 3.49
CA THR A 199 13.23 9.98 3.08
C THR A 199 14.38 9.36 3.90
N PHE A 200 15.41 8.84 3.23
CA PHE A 200 16.66 8.43 3.87
C PHE A 200 17.51 9.67 4.24
N SER A 201 16.97 10.56 5.08
CA SER A 201 17.74 11.68 5.62
C SER A 201 17.84 11.54 7.14
N SER A 202 18.91 10.88 7.60
CA SER A 202 19.62 11.11 8.89
C SER A 202 20.32 9.89 9.54
N PHE A 203 20.46 8.73 8.88
CA PHE A 203 21.25 7.61 9.43
C PHE A 203 22.74 7.58 9.04
N LEU A 204 23.30 8.68 8.53
CA LEU A 204 24.75 8.80 8.26
C LEU A 204 25.48 9.84 9.13
N ASN A 205 24.87 10.33 10.21
CA ASN A 205 25.58 11.16 11.19
C ASN A 205 25.23 10.77 12.63
N LYS A 206 25.67 9.59 13.07
CA LYS A 206 26.08 9.31 14.46
C LYS A 206 27.18 8.26 14.47
#